data_AF-A0A151JIN1-F1
#
_entry.id   AF-A0A151JIN1-F1
#
_cell.length_a   1.000
_cell.length_b   1.000
_cell.length_c   1.000
_cell.angle_alpha   90.00
_cell.angle_beta   90.00
_cell.angle_gamma   90.00
#
_symmetry.space_group_name_H-M   'P 1'
#
loop_
_entity.id
_entity.type
_entity.pdbx_description
1 polymer ?
#
loop_
_entity_poly.entity_id
_entity_poly.type
_entity_poly.pdbx_seq_one_letter_code
_entity_poly.pdbx_strand_id
1 'polypeptide(L)' 'MHFELIKDYRQTAKVEHKLSDIILLTICGVLSGYDTWEGINDFGVTRLGFLKAIDEFENGVPSSDTIAPGKPHEGR' A
#
# COMPACT_ATOMS: atom_id res chain seq x y z
N MET A 1 -3.09 12.65 9.87
CA MET A 1 -2.91 11.90 8.60
C MET A 1 -4.28 11.59 8.00
N HIS A 2 -4.37 11.60 6.66
CA HIS A 2 -5.65 11.62 5.91
C HIS A 2 -6.61 10.46 6.23
N PHE A 3 -6.10 9.32 6.72
CA PHE A 3 -6.85 8.10 7.00
C PHE A 3 -6.90 7.69 8.49
N GLU A 4 -6.62 8.60 9.43
CA GLU A 4 -6.55 8.29 10.87
C GLU A 4 -7.84 7.70 11.47
N LEU A 5 -8.99 7.95 10.84
CA LEU A 5 -10.28 7.42 11.28
C LEU A 5 -10.49 5.95 10.89
N ILE A 6 -9.67 5.40 9.99
CA ILE A 6 -9.76 4.01 9.57
C ILE A 6 -9.00 3.15 10.59
N LYS A 7 -9.74 2.29 11.29
CA LYS A 7 -9.14 1.33 12.21
C LYS A 7 -8.31 0.30 11.44
N ASP A 8 -7.03 0.19 11.82
CA ASP A 8 -6.15 -0.85 11.31
C ASP A 8 -6.36 -2.17 12.08
N TYR A 9 -6.81 -3.20 11.38
CA TYR A 9 -7.05 -4.53 11.94
C TYR A 9 -5.91 -5.52 11.68
N ARG A 10 -4.82 -5.08 11.01
CA ARG A 10 -3.67 -5.93 10.71
C ARG A 10 -2.94 -6.30 12.00
N GLN A 11 -2.31 -7.48 12.00
CA GLN A 11 -1.50 -7.92 13.13
C GLN A 11 -0.28 -7.03 13.28
N THR A 12 -0.20 -6.22 14.33
CA THR A 12 0.85 -5.19 14.51
C THR A 12 2.28 -5.73 14.40
N ALA A 13 2.52 -6.98 14.81
CA ALA A 13 3.83 -7.63 14.71
C ALA A 13 4.27 -7.95 13.26
N LYS A 14 3.38 -7.79 12.27
CA LYS A 14 3.61 -8.07 10.84
C LYS A 14 3.38 -6.84 9.96
N VAL A 15 3.38 -5.64 10.54
CA VAL A 15 3.12 -4.39 9.83
C VAL A 15 4.40 -3.58 9.76
N GLU A 16 4.94 -3.43 8.55
CA GLU A 16 6.06 -2.52 8.27
C GLU A 16 5.54 -1.20 7.69
N HIS A 17 4.50 -1.21 6.86
CA HIS A 17 3.97 0.00 6.22
C HIS A 17 2.70 0.52 6.90
N LYS A 18 2.60 1.85 7.06
CA LYS A 18 1.39 2.51 7.55
C LYS A 18 0.22 2.16 6.66
N LEU A 19 -0.97 2.00 7.24
CA LEU A 19 -2.18 1.69 6.46
C LEU A 19 -2.50 2.82 5.47
N SER A 20 -2.22 4.08 5.87
CA SER A 20 -2.38 5.25 5.01
C SER A 20 -1.56 5.17 3.72
N ASP A 21 -0.28 4.78 3.82
CA ASP A 21 0.61 4.61 2.67
C ASP A 21 0.04 3.60 1.66
N ILE A 22 -0.46 2.46 2.15
CA ILE A 22 -1.04 1.40 1.30
C ILE A 22 -2.33 1.89 0.63
N ILE A 23 -3.22 2.55 1.37
CA ILE A 23 -4.49 3.07 0.83
C ILE A 23 -4.20 4.14 -0.23
N LEU A 24 -3.34 5.10 0.08
CA LEU A 24 -2.97 6.19 -0.84
C LEU A 24 -2.34 5.63 -2.12
N LEU A 25 -1.37 4.71 -1.99
CA LEU A 25 -0.73 4.06 -3.12
C LEU A 25 -1.75 3.35 -4.01
N THR A 26 -2.65 2.57 -3.41
CA THR A 26 -3.66 1.78 -4.13
C THR A 26 -4.62 2.70 -4.90
N ILE A 27 -5.11 3.77 -4.26
CA ILE A 27 -6.01 4.74 -4.93
C ILE A 27 -5.29 5.41 -6.09
N CYS A 28 -4.07 5.90 -5.89
CA CYS A 28 -3.32 6.58 -6.95
C CYS A 28 -2.97 5.65 -8.12
N GLY A 29 -2.58 4.40 -7.83
CA GLY A 29 -2.27 3.40 -8.87
C GLY A 29 -3.50 3.06 -9.70
N VAL A 30 -4.63 2.75 -9.05
CA VAL A 30 -5.89 2.43 -9.75
C VAL A 30 -6.39 3.60 -10.58
N LEU A 31 -6.39 4.81 -10.04
CA LEU A 31 -6.79 6.02 -10.79
C LEU A 31 -5.84 6.34 -11.95
N SER A 32 -4.59 5.89 -11.87
CA SER A 32 -3.60 6.03 -12.96
C SER A 32 -3.68 4.91 -14.01
N GLY A 33 -4.66 3.99 -13.88
CA GLY A 33 -4.93 2.95 -14.86
C GLY A 33 -4.24 1.60 -14.60
N TYR A 34 -3.64 1.39 -13.43
CA TYR A 34 -3.05 0.10 -13.06
C TYR A 34 -4.08 -0.79 -12.36
N ASP A 35 -4.27 -2.01 -12.86
CA ASP A 35 -5.26 -2.98 -12.37
C ASP A 35 -4.64 -4.23 -11.72
N THR A 36 -3.32 -4.32 -11.67
CA THR A 36 -2.57 -5.38 -10.98
C THR A 36 -1.79 -4.84 -9.79
N TRP A 37 -1.50 -5.72 -8.81
CA TRP A 37 -0.70 -5.35 -7.64
C TRP A 37 0.76 -5.04 -8.01
N GLU A 38 1.32 -5.76 -8.97
CA GLU A 38 2.64 -5.43 -9.54
C GLU A 38 2.60 -4.04 -10.20
N GLY A 39 1.57 -3.74 -10.98
CA GLY A 39 1.41 -2.44 -11.62
C GLY A 39 1.27 -1.29 -10.63
N ILE A 40 0.52 -1.49 -9.54
CA ILE A 40 0.41 -0.50 -8.46
C ILE A 40 1.76 -0.31 -7.75
N ASN A 41 2.52 -1.38 -7.51
CA ASN A 41 3.88 -1.26 -6.97
C ASN A 41 4.80 -0.48 -7.94
N ASP A 42 4.78 -0.80 -9.23
CA ASP A 42 5.56 -0.11 -10.27
C ASP A 42 5.22 1.39 -10.33
N PHE A 43 3.93 1.74 -10.24
CA PHE A 43 3.49 3.11 -10.11
C PHE A 43 4.12 3.78 -8.88
N GLY A 44 4.05 3.11 -7.71
CA GLY A 44 4.60 3.62 -6.46
C GLY A 44 6.09 3.87 -6.53
N VAL A 45 6.86 2.94 -7.10
CA VAL A 45 8.31 3.07 -7.29
C VAL A 45 8.62 4.23 -8.23
N THR A 46 7.89 4.34 -9.35
CA THR A 46 8.08 5.39 -10.35
C THR A 46 7.67 6.78 -9.86
N ARG A 47 6.67 6.86 -8.98
CA ARG A 47 6.04 8.11 -8.51
C ARG A 47 6.24 8.36 -7.02
N LEU A 48 7.27 7.76 -6.40
CA LEU A 48 7.52 7.90 -4.96
C LEU A 48 7.66 9.37 -4.52
N GLY A 49 8.28 10.22 -5.33
CA GLY A 49 8.39 11.65 -5.01
C GLY A 49 7.02 12.37 -4.96
N PHE A 50 6.08 11.98 -5.83
CA PHE A 50 4.71 12.49 -5.82
C PHE A 50 3.97 12.00 -4.58
N LEU A 51 4.11 10.71 -4.24
CA LEU A 51 3.51 10.11 -3.05
C LEU A 51 4.04 10.77 -1.76
N LYS A 52 5.35 11.03 -1.70
CA LYS A 52 6.02 11.73 -0.59
C LYS A 52 5.61 13.19 -0.39
N ALA A 53 4.99 13.79 -1.41
CA ALA A 53 4.40 15.13 -1.27
C ALA A 53 3.03 15.11 -0.57
N ILE A 54 2.40 13.93 -0.46
CA ILE A 54 1.07 13.75 0.14
C ILE A 54 1.16 13.09 1.53
N ASP A 55 2.03 12.09 1.68
CA ASP A 55 2.28 11.39 2.94
C ASP A 55 3.77 11.02 3.09
N GLU A 56 4.23 10.51 4.23
CA GLU A 56 5.66 10.36 4.52
C GLU A 56 6.34 9.20 3.79
N PHE A 57 5.64 8.07 3.60
CA PHE A 57 6.22 6.82 3.06
C PHE A 57 7.57 6.47 3.71
N GLU A 58 7.61 6.46 5.04
CA GLU A 58 8.84 6.26 5.85
C GLU A 58 9.58 4.98 5.46
N ASN A 59 8.83 3.89 5.24
CA ASN A 59 9.37 2.59 4.85
C ASN A 59 9.37 2.36 3.33
N GLY A 60 9.20 3.43 2.54
CA GLY A 60 9.16 3.35 1.09
C GLY A 60 7.88 2.71 0.56
N VAL A 61 7.96 2.20 -0.68
CA VAL A 61 6.81 1.63 -1.39
C VAL A 61 6.60 0.18 -0.93
N PRO A 62 5.42 -0.21 -0.41
CA PRO A 62 5.12 -1.59 -0.09
C PRO A 62 5.19 -2.48 -1.33
N SER A 63 5.68 -3.71 -1.17
CA SER A 63 5.72 -4.70 -2.26
C SER A 63 4.32 -5.10 -2.73
N SER A 64 4.20 -5.65 -3.95
CA SER A 64 2.93 -6.18 -4.46
C SER A 64 2.29 -7.20 -3.52
N ASP A 65 3.09 -8.07 -2.87
CA ASP A 65 2.61 -9.03 -1.86
C ASP A 65 2.06 -8.36 -0.60
N THR A 66 2.60 -7.20 -0.23
CA THR A 66 2.14 -6.41 0.93
C THR A 66 0.82 -5.69 0.63
N ILE A 67 0.64 -5.25 -0.63
CA ILE A 67 -0.57 -4.58 -1.09
C ILE A 67 -1.69 -5.61 -1.35
N ALA A 68 -1.34 -6.78 -1.88
CA ALA A 68 -2.29 -7.83 -2.22
C ALA A 68 -3.03 -8.37 -0.98
N PRO A 69 -4.32 -8.74 -1.12
CA PRO A 69 -5.01 -9.44 -0.07
C PRO A 69 -4.30 -10.78 0.21
N GLY A 70 -4.14 -11.09 1.49
CA GLY A 70 -3.52 -12.34 1.93
C GLY A 70 -4.14 -13.53 1.22
N LYS A 71 -3.32 -14.40 0.64
CA LYS A 71 -3.80 -15.66 0.07
C LYS A 71 -4.55 -16.41 1.19
N PRO A 72 -5.72 -16.99 0.90
CA PRO A 72 -6.37 -17.86 1.87
C PRO A 72 -5.34 -18.92 2.30
N HIS A 73 -5.24 -19.15 3.61
CA HIS A 73 -4.47 -20.27 4.13
C HIS A 73 -5.16 -21.55 3.62
N GLU A 74 -4.69 -22.07 2.50
CA GLU A 74 -5.06 -23.41 2.06
C GLU A 74 -4.57 -24.34 3.16
N GLY A 75 -5.54 -24.98 3.84
CA GLY A 75 -5.29 -25.80 5.00
C GLY A 75 -4.25 -26.87 4.70
N ARG A 76 -3.47 -27.19 5.73
CA ARG A 76 -2.58 -28.36 5.81
C ARG A 76 -3.16 -29.61 5.17
#